data_AF-A0A076H154-F1
#
_entry.id   AF-A0A076H154-F1
#
_cell.length_a   1.000
_cell.length_b   1.000
_cell.length_c   1.000
_cell.angle_alpha   90.00
_cell.angle_beta   90.00
_cell.angle_gamma   90.00
#
_symmetry.space_group_name_H-M   'P 1'
#
loop_
_entity.id
_entity.type
_entity.pdbx_description
1 polymer ?
#
loop_
_entity_poly.entity_id
_entity_poly.type
_entity_poly.pdbx_seq_one_letter_code
_entity_poly.pdbx_strand_id
1 'polypeptide(L)'
;MNFTAFYEALLEAKGVSLATGGTAGIGKGGRKLSYVATVQGNGNLLIGKAYTAMLDLKPGDNFEIKLGKKAIRLIPEGGASDDGEE
;
A
#
# COMPACT_ATOMS: atom_id res chain seq x y z
N MET A 1 22.49 -29.65 -16.38
CA MET A 1 21.79 -28.80 -17.39
C MET A 1 20.37 -29.30 -17.53
N ASN A 2 19.37 -28.43 -17.38
CA ASN A 2 17.96 -28.84 -17.25
C ASN A 2 17.21 -28.55 -18.56
N PHE A 3 17.24 -29.51 -19.49
CA PHE A 3 16.71 -29.34 -20.85
C PHE A 3 15.18 -29.22 -20.90
N THR A 4 14.47 -29.70 -19.88
CA THR A 4 13.02 -29.69 -19.81
C THR A 4 12.44 -28.28 -19.78
N ALA A 5 13.05 -27.37 -19.01
CA ALA A 5 12.58 -25.97 -18.91
C ALA A 5 12.78 -25.19 -20.21
N PHE A 6 13.83 -25.52 -20.98
CA PHE A 6 14.07 -24.91 -22.29
C PHE A 6 13.05 -25.37 -23.34
N TYR A 7 12.71 -26.66 -23.34
CA TYR A 7 11.68 -27.18 -24.24
C TYR A 7 10.29 -26.67 -23.88
N GLU A 8 9.97 -26.52 -22.60
CA GLU A 8 8.70 -25.94 -22.15
C GLU A 8 8.54 -24.49 -22.61
N ALA A 9 9.57 -23.66 -22.45
CA ALA A 9 9.55 -22.28 -22.94
C ALA A 9 9.41 -22.17 -24.47
N LEU A 10 10.05 -23.09 -25.23
CA LEU A 10 9.88 -23.15 -26.69
C LEU A 10 8.47 -23.58 -27.10
N LEU A 11 7.84 -24.47 -26.35
CA LEU A 11 6.46 -24.91 -26.60
C LEU A 11 5.45 -23.82 -26.27
N GLU A 12 5.65 -23.11 -25.16
CA GLU A 12 4.84 -21.95 -24.77
C GLU A 12 4.97 -20.80 -25.79
N ALA A 13 6.18 -20.50 -26.24
CA ALA A 13 6.42 -19.47 -27.28
C ALA A 13 5.81 -19.83 -28.65
N LYS A 14 5.62 -21.12 -28.95
CA LYS A 14 4.92 -21.60 -30.14
C LYS A 14 3.40 -21.76 -29.93
N GLY A 15 2.89 -21.35 -28.76
CA GLY A 15 1.46 -21.32 -28.46
C GLY A 15 0.86 -22.65 -28.01
N VAL A 16 1.68 -23.64 -27.66
CA VAL A 16 1.22 -24.94 -27.15
C VAL A 16 1.38 -24.92 -25.63
N SER A 17 0.30 -24.57 -24.91
CA SER A 17 0.29 -24.63 -23.44
C SER A 17 0.00 -26.05 -22.98
N LEU A 18 0.98 -26.71 -22.33
CA LEU A 18 0.79 -28.02 -21.70
C LEU A 18 0.18 -27.92 -20.28
N ALA A 19 -0.33 -26.75 -19.87
CA ALA A 19 -0.95 -26.57 -18.56
C ALA A 19 -2.34 -27.23 -18.49
N THR A 20 -2.35 -28.55 -18.34
CA THR A 20 -3.50 -29.27 -17.78
C THR A 20 -3.40 -29.17 -16.26
N GLY A 21 -3.86 -28.06 -15.68
CA GLY A 21 -3.95 -27.92 -14.23
C GLY A 21 -3.53 -26.55 -13.70
N GLY A 22 -4.30 -26.07 -12.73
CA GLY A 22 -3.97 -24.87 -11.97
C GLY A 22 -4.90 -23.73 -12.30
N THR A 23 -6.05 -23.74 -11.63
CA THR A 23 -6.95 -22.60 -11.43
C THR A 23 -6.20 -21.28 -11.49
N ALA A 24 -6.65 -20.44 -12.43
CA ALA A 24 -6.33 -19.03 -12.51
C ALA A 24 -6.10 -18.46 -11.11
N GLY A 25 -4.88 -17.98 -10.87
CA GLY A 25 -4.51 -17.33 -9.63
C GLY A 25 -5.42 -16.14 -9.40
N ILE A 26 -6.49 -16.36 -8.64
CA ILE A 26 -7.26 -15.34 -7.95
C ILE A 26 -6.21 -14.57 -7.16
N GLY A 27 -5.86 -13.38 -7.68
CA GLY A 27 -4.84 -12.53 -7.10
C GLY A 27 -5.09 -12.41 -5.61
N LYS A 28 -4.09 -12.78 -4.80
CA LYS A 28 -4.09 -12.65 -3.34
C LYS A 28 -4.85 -11.39 -2.97
N GLY A 29 -6.03 -11.55 -2.36
CA GLY A 29 -6.82 -10.43 -1.83
C GLY A 29 -5.87 -9.50 -1.09
N GLY A 30 -5.87 -8.23 -1.51
CA GLY A 30 -4.92 -7.24 -1.01
C GLY A 30 -4.89 -7.21 0.51
N ARG A 31 -3.74 -6.85 1.08
CA ARG A 31 -3.60 -6.68 2.52
C ARG A 31 -4.63 -5.65 2.99
N LYS A 32 -5.48 -6.03 3.96
CA LYS A 32 -6.41 -5.10 4.60
C LYS A 32 -5.62 -3.96 5.25
N LEU A 33 -6.16 -2.74 5.22
CA LEU A 33 -5.58 -1.61 5.94
C LEU A 33 -5.58 -1.93 7.43
N SER A 34 -4.39 -2.04 8.03
CA SER A 34 -4.24 -2.39 9.44
C SER A 34 -4.22 -1.18 10.38
N TYR A 35 -4.37 0.04 9.86
CA TYR A 35 -4.27 1.31 10.60
C TYR A 35 -3.02 1.44 11.49
N VAL A 36 -1.95 0.70 11.13
CA VAL A 36 -0.68 0.67 11.85
C VAL A 36 0.42 1.08 10.88
N ALA A 37 1.21 2.09 11.28
CA ALA A 37 2.41 2.51 10.59
C ALA A 37 3.64 2.21 11.46
N THR A 38 4.68 1.65 10.86
CA THR A 38 5.95 1.37 11.54
C THR A 38 6.94 2.48 11.20
N VAL A 39 7.70 2.93 12.20
CA VAL A 39 8.81 3.86 11.99
C VAL A 39 9.86 3.20 11.11
N GLN A 40 10.24 3.86 10.04
CA GLN A 40 11.27 3.38 9.12
C GLN A 40 12.66 3.48 9.75
N GLY A 41 13.65 2.75 9.22
CA GLY A 41 15.02 2.75 9.77
C GLY A 41 15.71 4.13 9.76
N ASN A 42 15.20 5.09 8.99
CA ASN A 42 15.65 6.48 8.96
C ASN A 42 14.95 7.38 10.01
N GLY A 43 14.07 6.82 10.86
CA GLY A 43 13.33 7.54 11.87
C GLY A 43 12.03 8.20 11.38
N ASN A 44 11.70 8.11 10.08
CA ASN A 44 10.49 8.70 9.54
C ASN A 44 9.27 7.80 9.71
N LEU A 45 8.11 8.42 9.92
CA LEU A 45 6.80 7.76 9.87
C LEU A 45 6.12 8.11 8.56
N LEU A 46 5.76 7.08 7.78
CA LEU A 46 5.08 7.27 6.49
C LEU A 46 3.59 6.95 6.62
N ILE A 47 2.75 7.89 6.22
CA ILE A 47 1.30 7.68 6.09
C ILE A 47 1.01 7.19 4.67
N GLY A 48 0.39 6.02 4.55
CA GLY A 48 0.06 5.44 3.25
C GLY A 48 -1.03 6.22 2.52
N LYS A 49 -0.96 6.24 1.19
CA LYS A 49 -1.91 6.94 0.29
C LYS A 49 -3.37 6.61 0.56
N ALA A 50 -3.67 5.39 1.01
CA ALA A 50 -5.04 4.99 1.31
C ALA A 50 -5.67 5.81 2.44
N TYR A 51 -4.88 6.17 3.47
CA TYR A 51 -5.37 6.97 4.59
C TYR A 51 -5.50 8.44 4.20
N THR A 52 -4.55 8.98 3.42
CA THR A 52 -4.65 10.36 2.93
C THR A 52 -5.80 10.53 1.95
N ALA A 53 -6.13 9.50 1.17
CA ALA A 53 -7.29 9.50 0.27
C ALA A 53 -8.62 9.42 1.03
N MET A 54 -8.70 8.71 2.17
CA MET A 54 -9.88 8.73 3.03
C MET A 54 -10.14 10.11 3.66
N LEU A 55 -9.09 10.93 3.79
CA LEU A 55 -9.15 12.30 4.28
C LEU A 55 -9.21 13.34 3.14
N ASP A 56 -9.36 12.89 1.88
CA ASP A 56 -9.41 13.72 0.67
C ASP A 56 -8.26 14.75 0.54
N LEU A 57 -7.08 14.39 1.07
CA LEU A 57 -5.92 15.27 1.06
C LEU A 57 -5.34 15.41 -0.34
N LYS A 58 -4.90 16.64 -0.65
CA LYS A 58 -4.30 17.00 -1.92
C LYS A 58 -2.79 17.24 -1.78
N PRO A 59 -2.01 16.98 -2.83
CA PRO A 59 -0.61 17.38 -2.86
C PRO A 59 -0.49 18.90 -2.65
N GLY A 60 0.27 19.31 -1.63
CA GLY A 60 0.42 20.72 -1.27
C GLY A 60 -0.31 21.13 0.02
N ASP A 61 -1.14 20.24 0.58
CA ASP A 61 -1.74 20.47 1.90
C ASP A 61 -0.65 20.45 2.99
N ASN A 62 -0.66 21.47 3.85
CA ASN A 62 0.28 21.61 4.95
C ASN A 62 -0.40 21.28 6.27
N PHE A 63 0.39 20.70 7.19
CA PHE A 63 -0.06 20.35 8.53
C PHE A 63 0.92 20.88 9.57
N GLU A 64 0.39 21.55 10.58
CA GLU A 64 1.12 21.87 11.79
C GLU A 64 1.27 20.60 12.64
N ILE A 65 2.49 20.32 13.09
CA ILE A 65 2.80 19.17 13.94
C ILE A 65 2.77 19.61 15.40
N LYS A 66 1.78 19.12 16.16
CA LYS A 66 1.74 19.29 17.61
C LYS A 66 2.16 18.01 18.32
N LEU A 67 3.14 18.15 19.21
CA LEU A 67 3.66 17.06 20.04
C LEU A 67 2.88 17.00 21.36
N GLY A 68 2.16 15.90 21.57
CA GLY A 68 1.61 15.52 22.87
C GLY A 68 2.57 14.63 23.65
N LYS A 69 2.19 14.24 24.87
CA LYS A 69 3.04 13.41 25.77
C LYS A 69 3.44 12.05 25.16
N LYS A 70 2.60 11.46 24.30
CA LYS A 70 2.83 10.17 23.60
C LYS A 70 2.18 10.10 22.22
N ALA A 71 1.77 11.24 21.66
CA ALA A 71 1.04 11.29 20.39
C ALA A 71 1.55 12.45 19.54
N ILE A 72 1.55 12.25 18.23
CA ILE A 72 1.78 13.30 17.25
C ILE A 72 0.42 13.64 16.68
N ARG A 73 -0.03 14.89 16.83
CA ARG A 73 -1.26 15.39 16.23
C ARG A 73 -0.90 16.27 15.05
N LEU A 74 -1.48 15.97 13.89
CA LEU A 74 -1.36 16.78 12.68
C LEU A 74 -2.59 17.66 12.58
N ILE A 75 -2.42 18.97 12.42
CA ILE A 75 -3.52 19.94 12.28
C ILE A 75 -3.39 20.61 10.92
N PRO A 76 -4.43 20.57 10.05
CA PRO A 76 -4.34 21.18 8.73
C PRO A 76 -4.17 22.70 8.84
N GLU A 77 -3.19 23.25 8.16
CA GLU A 77 -2.97 24.70 8.08
C GLU A 77 -4.03 25.30 7.13
N GLY A 78 -5.18 25.70 7.68
CA GLY A 78 -6.27 26.38 6.96
C GLY A 78 -7.62 25.66 6.93
N GLY A 79 -7.72 24.46 7.50
CA GLY A 79 -8.99 23.76 7.70
C GLY A 79 -9.54 24.04 9.09
N ALA A 80 -10.80 24.50 9.19
CA ALA A 80 -11.50 24.58 10.46
C ALA A 80 -11.35 23.25 11.20
N SER A 81 -10.78 23.29 12.41
CA SER A 81 -10.83 22.19 13.35
C SER A 81 -12.30 21.94 13.72
N ASP A 82 -12.97 21.12 12.92
CA ASP A 82 -14.18 20.41 13.33
C ASP A 82 -13.73 19.25 14.22
N ASP A 83 -13.24 19.61 15.41
CA ASP A 83 -13.23 18.68 16.53
C ASP A 83 -14.69 18.49 16.93
N GLY A 84 -15.39 17.62 16.19
CA GLY A 84 -16.64 17.01 16.62
C GLY A 84 -16.37 16.19 17.88
N GLU A 85 -16.56 16.83 19.02
CA GLU A 85 -16.75 16.16 20.31
C GLU A 85 -18.06 15.36 20.26
N GLU A 86 -17.94 14.03 20.30
CA GLU A 86 -18.83 13.19 21.11
C GLU A 86 -18.02 12.60 22.28
#